data_AF-A0A392ST58-F1
#
_entry.id   AF-A0A392ST58-F1
#
_cell.length_a   1.000
_cell.length_b   1.000
_cell.length_c   1.000
_cell.angle_alpha   90.00
_cell.angle_beta   90.00
_cell.angle_gamma   90.00
#
_symmetry.space_group_name_H-M   'P 1'
#
loop_
_entity.id
_entity.type
_entity.pdbx_description
1 polymer ?
#
loop_
_entity_poly.entity_id
_entity_poly.type
_entity_poly.pdbx_seq_one_letter_code
_entity_poly.pdbx_strand_id
1 'polypeptide(L)' 'MDKEGGNVTIPPLLTDSNYDYWKPRMIAFLKSIDSRTWKTVLKGRDHPKIKDANGVDTAELKPEE' A
#
# COMPACT_ATOMS: atom_id res chain seq x y z
N MET A 1 -25.59 -4.96 -15.57
CA MET A 1 -24.39 -5.33 -14.82
C MET A 1 -23.42 -4.16 -14.89
N ASP A 2 -23.48 -3.37 -13.81
CA ASP A 2 -22.37 -2.70 -13.13
C ASP A 2 -21.65 -1.52 -13.83
N LYS A 3 -22.24 -0.34 -13.60
CA LYS A 3 -21.63 0.99 -13.85
C LYS A 3 -20.62 1.33 -12.74
N GLU A 4 -19.56 0.55 -12.57
CA GLU A 4 -18.38 0.96 -11.76
C GLU A 4 -17.47 1.94 -12.53
N GLY A 5 -18.09 2.82 -13.32
CA GLY A 5 -17.42 3.63 -14.32
C GLY A 5 -16.85 4.96 -13.81
N GLY A 6 -17.21 5.43 -12.62
CA GLY A 6 -17.00 6.85 -12.26
C GLY A 6 -16.46 7.18 -10.87
N ASN A 7 -16.41 6.26 -9.92
CA ASN A 7 -16.01 6.59 -8.54
C ASN A 7 -14.58 6.14 -8.25
N VAL A 8 -13.68 7.12 -8.06
CA VAL A 8 -12.29 6.91 -7.59
C VAL A 8 -12.25 6.50 -6.11
N THR A 9 -13.40 6.35 -5.47
CA THR A 9 -13.60 5.94 -4.08
C THR A 9 -13.90 4.44 -3.94
N ILE A 10 -14.10 3.71 -5.04
CA ILE A 10 -14.39 2.27 -5.02
C ILE A 10 -13.29 1.57 -5.81
N PRO A 11 -12.49 0.69 -5.18
CA PRO A 11 -11.43 -0.02 -5.89
C PRO A 11 -12.04 -1.01 -6.88
N PRO A 12 -11.51 -1.10 -8.12
CA PRO A 12 -11.98 -2.10 -9.07
C PRO A 12 -11.68 -3.52 -8.57
N LEU A 13 -12.57 -4.47 -8.83
CA LEU A 13 -12.33 -5.88 -8.55
C LEU A 13 -11.29 -6.45 -9.53
N LEU A 14 -10.29 -7.17 -9.01
CA LEU A 14 -9.32 -7.87 -9.86
C LEU A 14 -9.96 -9.16 -10.38
N THR A 15 -9.97 -9.33 -11.71
CA THR A 15 -10.36 -10.57 -12.37
C THR A 15 -9.24 -11.01 -13.32
N ASP A 16 -9.28 -12.27 -13.77
CA ASP A 16 -8.20 -12.85 -14.57
C ASP A 16 -7.97 -12.14 -15.92
N SER A 17 -8.96 -11.37 -16.41
CA SER A 17 -8.94 -10.74 -17.73
C SER A 17 -8.82 -9.21 -17.70
N ASN A 18 -8.83 -8.56 -16.53
CA ASN A 18 -8.96 -7.11 -16.43
C ASN A 18 -7.72 -6.40 -15.89
N TYR A 19 -6.58 -7.08 -15.75
CA TYR A 19 -5.38 -6.55 -15.10
C TYR A 19 -4.92 -5.19 -15.65
N ASP A 20 -4.91 -5.02 -16.98
CA ASP A 20 -4.48 -3.77 -17.62
C ASP A 20 -5.40 -2.58 -17.31
N TYR A 21 -6.68 -2.85 -17.06
CA TYR A 21 -7.67 -1.85 -16.63
C TYR A 21 -7.64 -1.62 -15.11
N TRP A 22 -7.50 -2.72 -14.37
CA TRP A 22 -7.50 -2.74 -12.91
C TRP A 22 -6.28 -1.99 -12.34
N LYS A 23 -5.10 -2.25 -12.89
CA LYS A 23 -3.82 -1.72 -12.39
C LYS A 23 -3.77 -0.18 -12.30
N PRO A 24 -4.02 0.59 -13.38
CA PRO A 24 -3.95 2.05 -13.30
C PRO A 24 -5.01 2.64 -12.36
N ARG A 25 -6.20 2.03 -12.27
CA ARG A 25 -7.28 2.47 -11.38
C ARG A 25 -6.98 2.19 -9.91
N MET A 26 -6.43 1.03 -9.59
CA MET A 26 -6.00 0.70 -8.22
C MET A 26 -4.86 1.64 -7.77
N ILE A 27 -3.92 1.96 -8.66
CA ILE A 27 -2.86 2.95 -8.38
C ILE A 27 -3.47 4.33 -8.08
N ALA A 28 -4.45 4.77 -8.87
CA ALA A 28 -5.13 6.05 -8.65
C ALA A 28 -5.90 6.07 -7.32
N PHE A 29 -6.64 4.99 -7.01
CA PHE A 29 -7.38 4.81 -5.75
C PHE A 29 -6.47 4.90 -4.51
N LEU A 30 -5.34 4.18 -4.52
CA LEU A 30 -4.38 4.22 -3.42
C LEU A 30 -3.73 5.61 -3.26
N LYS A 31 -3.44 6.29 -4.37
CA LYS A 31 -2.94 7.67 -4.35
C LYS A 31 -3.96 8.67 -3.83
N SER A 32 -5.26 8.47 -4.09
CA SER A 32 -6.31 9.36 -3.59
C SER A 32 -6.61 9.20 -2.10
N ILE A 33 -6.40 8.01 -1.54
CA ILE A 33 -6.54 7.79 -0.08
C ILE A 33 -5.40 8.49 0.65
N ASP A 34 -4.16 8.15 0.30
CA ASP A 34 -2.99 8.79 0.86
C ASP A 34 -1.75 8.48 0.02
N SER A 35 -1.26 9.49 -0.70
CA SER A 35 -0.01 9.40 -1.45
C SER A 35 1.20 9.03 -0.60
N ARG A 36 1.15 9.28 0.72
CA ARG A 36 2.21 8.93 1.67
C ARG A 36 2.18 7.43 1.99
N THR A 37 1.00 6.85 2.14
CA THR A 37 0.78 5.39 2.27
C THR A 37 1.25 4.63 1.03
N TRP A 38 0.99 5.12 -0.18
CA TRP A 38 1.52 4.49 -1.41
C TRP A 38 3.05 4.48 -1.46
N LYS A 39 3.71 5.55 -0.99
CA LYS A 39 5.18 5.58 -0.87
C LYS A 39 5.69 4.53 0.11
N THR A 40 4.97 4.25 1.19
CA THR A 40 5.30 3.18 2.14
C THR A 40 5.17 1.79 1.52
N VAL A 41 4.13 1.57 0.71
CA VAL A 41 3.96 0.31 -0.05
C VAL A 41 5.11 0.11 -1.04
N LEU A 42 5.52 1.16 -1.77
CA LEU A 42 6.62 1.10 -2.73
C LEU A 42 8.00 0.94 -2.06
N LYS A 43 8.25 1.61 -0.94
CA LYS A 43 9.53 1.52 -0.23
C LYS A 43 9.69 0.20 0.54
N GLY A 44 8.61 -0.56 0.72
CA GLY A 44 8.56 -1.61 1.73
C GLY A 44 8.47 -0.97 3.12
N ARG A 45 7.69 -1.59 4.00
CA ARG A 45 7.66 -1.19 5.41
C ARG A 45 9.02 -1.53 6.00
N ASP A 46 9.82 -0.52 6.36
CA ASP A 46 11.01 -0.76 7.18
C ASP A 46 10.51 -1.35 8.50
N HIS A 47 10.91 -2.59 8.78
CA HIS A 47 10.49 -3.24 10.01
C HIS A 47 11.04 -2.40 11.17
N PRO A 48 10.22 -2.00 12.15
CA PRO A 48 10.73 -1.27 13.29
C PRO A 48 11.79 -2.13 13.98
N LYS A 49 13.03 -1.66 13.91
CA LYS A 49 14.15 -2.23 14.65
C LYS A 49 14.03 -1.80 16.09
N ILE A 50 14.41 -2.69 16.99
CA ILE A 50 14.54 -2.32 18.40
C ILE A 50 15.60 -1.21 18.46
N LYS A 51 15.35 -0.17 19.26
CA LYS A 51 16.35 0.87 19.52
C LYS A 51 17.02 0.54 20.83
N ASP A 52 18.34 0.45 20.82
CA ASP A 52 19.14 0.31 22.04
C ASP A 52 19.01 1.56 22.93
N ALA A 53 19.43 1.47 24.19
CA ALA A 53 19.37 2.57 25.17
C ALA A 53 20.07 3.87 24.70
N ASN A 54 20.94 3.77 23.69
CA ASN A 54 21.64 4.89 23.06
C ASN A 54 20.94 5.43 21.80
N GLY A 55 19.76 4.93 21.44
CA GLY A 55 18.96 5.37 20.29
C GLY A 55 19.42 4.84 18.93
N VAL A 56 20.33 3.86 18.91
CA VAL A 56 20.82 3.20 17.69
C VAL A 56 19.90 2.05 17.32
N ASP A 57 19.58 1.91 16.03
CA ASP A 57 18.79 0.79 15.52
C ASP A 57 19.59 -0.53 15.62
N THR A 58 19.10 -1.47 16.43
CA THR A 58 19.67 -2.81 16.58
C THR A 58 19.37 -3.66 15.32
N ALA A 59 20.19 -4.67 15.04
CA ALA A 59 19.91 -5.63 13.95
C ALA A 59 18.66 -6.50 14.20
N GLU A 60 18.10 -6.45 15.41
CA GLU A 60 16.94 -7.22 15.83
C GLU A 60 15.62 -6.53 15.44
N LEU A 61 14.78 -7.27 14.71
CA LEU A 61 13.44 -6.84 14.32
C LEU A 61 12.52 -6.94 15.54
N LYS A 62 11.73 -5.90 15.81
CA LYS A 62 10.69 -5.98 16.84
C LYS A 62 9.70 -7.09 16.45
N PRO A 63 9.31 -7.99 17.37
CA PRO A 63 8.30 -9.00 17.08
C PRO A 63 7.00 -8.33 16.63
N GLU A 64 6.43 -8.84 15.54
CA GLU A 64 5.08 -8.50 15.09
C GLU A 64 4.10 -9.05 16.14
N GLU A 65 3.22 -8.18 16.66
CA GLU A 65 2.28 -8.46 17.75
C GLU A 65 1.16 -9.42 17.33
#